data_AF-A0A9D5BFE0-F1
#
_entry.id   AF-A0A9D5BFE0-F1
#
_cell.length_a   1.000
_cell.length_b   1.000
_cell.length_c   1.000
_cell.angle_alpha   90.00
_cell.angle_beta   90.00
_cell.angle_gamma   90.00
#
_symmetry.space_group_name_H-M   'P 1'
#
loop_
_entity.id
_entity.type
_entity.pdbx_description
1 polymer ?
#
loop_
_entity_poly.entity_id
_entity_poly.type
_entity_poly.pdbx_seq_one_letter_code
_entity_poly.pdbx_strand_id
1 'polypeptide(L)'
;MRRLYTHFLVMKQQEKKAHTKSTMLGLKKLVVTLKAKIKSLRNKKGYKKIEKSESMRKKIRSKKAKKLIEETLKVADSPKSNTFIF
;
A
#
# COMPACT_ATOMS: atom_id res chain seq x y z
N MET A 1 -43.26 -42.45 -5.14
CA MET A 1 -41.89 -42.43 -4.59
C MET A 1 -40.87 -41.63 -5.41
N ARG A 2 -40.78 -41.79 -6.75
CA ARG A 2 -39.78 -41.04 -7.58
C ARG A 2 -39.92 -39.51 -7.56
N ARG A 3 -41.15 -38.97 -7.46
CA ARG A 3 -41.45 -37.53 -7.52
C ARG A 3 -40.96 -36.73 -6.29
N LEU A 4 -40.84 -37.39 -5.14
CA LEU A 4 -40.31 -36.77 -3.91
C LEU A 4 -38.78 -36.64 -3.98
N TYR A 5 -38.12 -37.64 -4.58
CA TYR A 5 -36.67 -37.67 -4.72
C TYR A 5 -36.17 -36.62 -5.72
N THR A 6 -36.91 -36.41 -6.83
CA THR A 6 -36.58 -35.36 -7.80
C THR A 6 -36.75 -33.96 -7.20
N HIS A 7 -37.81 -33.71 -6.42
CA HIS A 7 -38.00 -32.44 -5.73
C HIS A 7 -36.89 -32.18 -4.70
N PHE A 8 -36.53 -33.19 -3.91
CA PHE A 8 -35.42 -33.10 -2.96
C PHE A 8 -34.07 -32.81 -3.65
N LEU A 9 -33.79 -33.46 -4.78
CA LEU A 9 -32.58 -33.23 -5.57
C LEU A 9 -32.55 -31.81 -6.16
N VAL A 10 -33.68 -31.30 -6.65
CA VAL A 10 -33.82 -29.93 -7.14
C VAL A 10 -33.60 -28.91 -6.02
N MET A 11 -34.16 -29.13 -4.83
CA MET A 11 -33.92 -28.28 -3.66
C MET A 11 -32.44 -28.26 -3.26
N LYS A 12 -31.77 -29.42 -3.20
CA LYS A 12 -30.33 -29.50 -2.94
C LYS A 12 -29.47 -28.81 -4.01
N GLN A 13 -29.91 -28.84 -5.26
CA GLN A 13 -29.24 -28.12 -6.35
C GLN A 13 -29.39 -26.60 -6.21
N GLN A 14 -30.55 -26.11 -5.78
CA GLN A 14 -30.81 -24.69 -5.56
C GLN A 14 -30.01 -24.14 -4.38
N GLU A 15 -29.88 -24.89 -3.29
CA GLU A 15 -29.03 -24.54 -2.14
C GLU A 15 -27.56 -24.35 -2.57
N LYS A 16 -27.01 -25.30 -3.34
CA LYS A 16 -25.64 -25.20 -3.87
C LYS A 16 -25.46 -24.00 -4.80
N LYS A 17 -26.45 -23.73 -5.67
CA LYS A 17 -26.44 -22.56 -6.57
C LYS A 17 -26.57 -21.24 -5.81
N ALA A 18 -27.31 -21.19 -4.70
CA ALA A 18 -27.45 -20.00 -3.87
C ALA A 18 -26.13 -19.68 -3.14
N HIS A 19 -25.48 -20.70 -2.57
CA HIS A 19 -24.19 -20.54 -1.89
C HIS A 19 -23.11 -20.02 -2.85
N THR A 20 -23.01 -20.57 -4.06
CA THR A 20 -22.03 -20.10 -5.06
C THR A 20 -22.33 -18.69 -5.57
N LYS A 21 -23.59 -18.30 -5.70
CA LYS A 21 -23.96 -16.91 -6.02
C LYS A 21 -23.57 -15.94 -4.91
N SER A 22 -23.81 -16.30 -3.65
CA SER A 22 -23.44 -15.50 -2.48
C SER A 22 -21.91 -15.30 -2.39
N THR A 23 -21.13 -16.38 -2.55
CA THR A 23 -19.67 -16.30 -2.53
C THR A 23 -19.12 -15.45 -3.69
N MET A 24 -19.67 -15.58 -4.90
CA MET A 24 -19.29 -14.72 -6.04
C MET A 24 -19.59 -13.23 -5.79
N LEU A 25 -20.72 -12.90 -5.16
CA LEU A 25 -21.06 -11.51 -4.81
C LEU A 25 -20.10 -10.94 -3.75
N GLY A 26 -19.75 -11.74 -2.74
CA GLY A 26 -18.76 -11.37 -1.72
C GLY A 26 -17.37 -11.09 -2.32
N LEU A 27 -16.89 -11.98 -3.20
CA LEU A 27 -15.60 -11.83 -3.87
C LEU A 27 -15.56 -10.61 -4.79
N LYS A 28 -16.62 -10.36 -5.56
CA LYS A 28 -16.72 -9.14 -6.40
C LYS A 28 -16.59 -7.87 -5.56
N LYS A 29 -17.27 -7.81 -4.40
CA LYS A 29 -17.20 -6.66 -3.50
C LYS A 29 -15.79 -6.45 -2.94
N LEU A 30 -15.11 -7.53 -2.55
CA LEU A 30 -13.72 -7.48 -2.05
C LEU A 30 -12.72 -7.00 -3.11
N VAL A 31 -12.85 -7.46 -4.35
CA VAL A 31 -11.96 -7.02 -5.44
C VAL A 31 -12.15 -5.53 -5.74
N VAL A 32 -13.39 -5.04 -5.73
CA VAL A 32 -13.68 -3.62 -5.94
C VAL A 32 -13.07 -2.76 -4.82
N THR A 33 -13.23 -3.15 -3.56
CA THR A 33 -12.67 -2.40 -2.42
C THR A 33 -11.14 -2.43 -2.40
N LEU A 34 -10.53 -3.58 -2.72
CA LEU A 34 -9.09 -3.72 -2.83
C LEU A 34 -8.53 -2.84 -3.95
N LYS A 35 -9.15 -2.85 -5.14
CA LYS A 35 -8.75 -2.03 -6.29
C LYS A 35 -8.84 -0.53 -5.97
N ALA A 36 -9.88 -0.10 -5.26
CA ALA A 36 -10.03 1.28 -4.82
C ALA A 36 -8.93 1.70 -3.82
N LYS A 37 -8.61 0.85 -2.83
CA LYS A 37 -7.52 1.10 -1.87
C LYS A 37 -6.14 1.16 -2.55
N ILE A 38 -5.86 0.30 -3.52
CA ILE A 38 -4.59 0.35 -4.26
C ILE A 38 -4.48 1.65 -5.07
N LYS A 39 -5.57 2.09 -5.71
CA LYS A 39 -5.59 3.35 -6.46
C LYS A 39 -5.36 4.56 -5.55
N SER A 40 -5.95 4.60 -4.35
CA SER A 40 -5.75 5.70 -3.41
C SER A 40 -4.31 5.74 -2.86
N LEU A 41 -3.71 4.57 -2.60
CA LEU A 41 -2.31 4.49 -2.18
C LEU A 41 -1.33 4.97 -3.26
N ARG A 42 -1.66 4.76 -4.54
CA ARG A 42 -0.84 5.20 -5.67
C ARG A 42 -0.94 6.71 -5.94
N ASN A 43 -2.01 7.36 -5.47
CA ASN A 43 -2.24 8.79 -5.61
C ASN A 43 -1.56 9.64 -4.52
N LYS A 44 -0.55 9.10 -3.80
CA LYS A 44 0.32 9.92 -2.98
C LYS A 44 0.95 10.98 -3.89
N LYS A 45 0.58 12.24 -3.67
CA LYS A 45 1.12 13.40 -4.41
C LYS A 45 2.64 13.23 -4.45
N GLY A 46 3.21 13.27 -5.66
CA GLY A 46 4.66 13.23 -5.84
C GLY A 46 5.31 14.25 -4.92
N TYR A 47 6.47 13.91 -4.35
CA TYR A 47 7.19 14.77 -3.43
C TYR A 47 7.31 16.17 -4.04
N LYS A 48 6.67 17.17 -3.41
CA LYS A 48 6.79 18.56 -3.83
C LYS A 48 8.21 18.98 -3.51
N LYS A 49 9.08 18.96 -4.53
CA LYS A 49 10.45 19.47 -4.42
C LYS A 49 10.36 20.94 -4.07
N ILE A 50 10.59 21.26 -2.81
CA ILE A 50 10.68 22.64 -2.33
C ILE A 50 12.07 23.14 -2.71
N GLU A 51 12.13 24.23 -3.46
CA GLU A 51 13.39 24.89 -3.74
C GLU A 51 13.99 25.47 -2.45
N LYS A 52 15.31 25.43 -2.34
CA LYS A 52 16.00 26.04 -1.20
C LYS A 52 15.82 27.55 -1.26
N SER A 53 15.33 28.13 -0.17
CA SER A 53 15.28 29.58 0.02
C SER A 53 16.70 30.19 0.03
N GLU A 54 16.81 31.47 -0.32
CA GLU A 54 18.09 32.19 -0.35
C GLU A 54 18.86 32.13 0.98
N SER A 55 18.16 32.27 2.11
CA SER A 55 18.74 32.16 3.45
C SER A 55 19.35 30.76 3.69
N MET A 56 18.63 29.72 3.28
CA MET A 56 19.11 28.34 3.42
C MET A 56 20.31 28.05 2.52
N ARG A 57 20.34 28.61 1.30
CA ARG A 57 21.50 28.52 0.40
C ARG A 57 22.74 29.15 1.02
N LYS A 58 22.61 30.32 1.65
CA LYS A 58 23.71 30.98 2.36
C LYS A 58 24.23 30.13 3.52
N LYS A 59 23.34 29.56 4.34
CA LYS A 59 23.72 28.71 5.49
C LYS A 59 24.50 27.46 5.08
N ILE A 60 24.05 26.76 4.04
CA ILE A 60 24.70 25.54 3.53
C ILE A 60 26.08 25.84 2.91
N ARG A 61 26.31 27.04 2.36
CA ARG A 61 27.61 27.43 1.79
C ARG A 61 28.71 27.58 2.85
N SER A 62 28.37 27.73 4.13
CA SER A 62 29.35 27.85 5.21
C SER A 62 30.22 26.58 5.36
N LYS A 63 31.50 26.76 5.74
CA LYS A 63 32.45 25.63 5.92
C LYS A 63 31.95 24.63 6.98
N LYS A 64 31.39 25.14 8.08
CA LYS A 64 30.87 24.31 9.18
C LYS A 64 29.70 23.43 8.71
N ALA A 65 28.75 24.01 7.97
CA ALA A 65 27.62 23.24 7.45
C ALA A 65 28.07 22.16 6.45
N LYS A 66 29.00 22.48 5.54
CA LYS A 66 29.54 21.50 4.60
C LYS A 66 30.21 20.31 5.30
N LYS A 67 31.02 20.57 6.33
CA LYS A 67 31.69 19.53 7.11
C LYS A 67 30.69 18.57 7.76
N LEU A 68 29.67 19.11 8.44
CA LEU A 68 28.62 18.31 9.06
C LEU A 68 27.83 17.48 8.03
N ILE A 69 27.49 18.09 6.88
CA ILE A 69 26.81 17.38 5.79
C ILE A 69 27.68 16.23 5.27
N GLU A 70 28.97 16.47 5.04
CA GLU A 70 29.90 15.44 4.56
C GLU A 70 30.06 14.29 5.56
N GLU A 71 30.20 14.58 6.85
CA GLU A 71 30.27 13.58 7.92
C GLU A 71 29.00 12.72 7.96
N THR A 72 27.82 13.35 7.95
CA THR A 72 26.54 12.63 7.96
C THR A 72 26.32 11.79 6.69
N LEU A 73 26.75 12.27 5.52
CA LEU A 73 26.67 11.52 4.26
C LEU A 73 27.58 10.29 4.30
N LYS A 74 28.82 10.43 4.77
CA LYS A 74 29.75 9.30 4.92
C LYS A 74 29.20 8.21 5.84
N VAL A 75 28.52 8.58 6.92
CA VAL A 75 27.87 7.61 7.84
C VAL A 75 26.68 6.92 7.18
N ALA A 76 25.84 7.66 6.45
CA ALA A 76 24.67 7.10 5.77
C ALA A 76 25.03 6.15 4.63
N ASP A 77 26.10 6.45 3.87
CA ASP A 77 26.55 5.63 2.74
C ASP A 77 27.37 4.40 3.17
N SER A 78 27.80 4.32 4.43
CA SER A 78 28.55 3.18 4.95
C SER A 78 27.61 1.99 5.24
N PRO A 79 27.83 0.81 4.62
CA PRO A 79 26.96 -0.35 4.79
C PRO A 79 27.00 -0.98 6.20
N LYS A 80 27.89 -0.49 7.08
CA LYS A 80 28.11 -1.04 8.43
C LYS A 80 27.45 -0.24 9.57
N SER A 81 26.95 0.97 9.34
CA SER A 81 26.50 1.87 10.42
C SER A 81 24.98 2.08 10.42
N ASN A 82 24.22 1.01 10.67
CA ASN A 82 22.79 1.10 11.02
C ASN A 82 22.55 1.38 12.52
N THR A 83 23.54 1.84 13.27
CA THR A 83 23.37 2.22 14.67
C THR A 83 23.14 3.72 14.77
N PHE A 84 21.90 4.14 14.50
CA PHE A 84 21.38 5.39 15.05
C PHE A 84 21.06 5.13 16.53
N ILE A 85 21.93 5.60 17.43
CA ILE A 85 21.58 5.73 18.85
C ILE A 85 20.76 7.02 18.96
N PHE A 86 19.47 6.87 19.25
CA PHE A 86 18.57 7.95 19.66
C PHE A 86 18.73 8.23 21.15
#